data_AF-A0A8T9BRT6-F1
#
_entry.id   AF-A0A8T9BRT6-F1
#
_cell.length_a   1.000
_cell.length_b   1.000
_cell.length_c   1.000
_cell.angle_alpha   90.00
_cell.angle_beta   90.00
_cell.angle_gamma   90.00
#
_symmetry.space_group_name_H-M   'P 1'
#
loop_
_entity.id
_entity.type
_entity.pdbx_description
1 polymer ?
#
loop_
_entity_poly.entity_id
_entity_poly.type
_entity_poly.pdbx_seq_one_letter_code
_entity_poly.pdbx_strand_id
1 'polypeptide(L)'
;MDFHDGGDFSFSSDHNEAAMSPENSKTRLQLPLSCDPPGPSNPSKQLVWIIFGSTGHMGRSLVRSCLNQGDLVVAVGRTFENTLESMQGWHENCLGTLCDVRARESVQEVLEKAIQHFGHVDVIVNCSGYGVIGACEDQDEHEIRNQFETNFMGTLHIIQLSLPYFREQGAGRYLIFSSTSGALGVPGLGPYCATKYAVEGLIEAMLYEIDSFNIKATLVEPGLVRRDEPEWAKSPLPTWGHFLIKPASEPYSQATSPALHAKRMVQWLGDKQPTSAVKCAELVWQLGHCSYPPLRLLLGSYAIESIRDRLRSIIEELEDWKHLHFPVAPDAQLNDEKDEGSEDAGRRDSLINQDERKQD
;
A
#
# COMPACT_ATOMS: atom_id res chain seq x y z
N MET A 1 -61.09 -34.11 -41.25
CA MET A 1 -61.31 -34.43 -39.84
C MET A 1 -61.38 -33.12 -39.09
N ASP A 2 -62.58 -32.52 -39.06
CA ASP A 2 -63.31 -32.18 -37.85
C ASP A 2 -62.60 -31.64 -36.58
N PHE A 3 -63.10 -30.46 -36.18
CA PHE A 3 -63.22 -29.80 -34.86
C PHE A 3 -61.95 -29.19 -34.22
N HIS A 4 -61.85 -27.85 -34.17
CA HIS A 4 -62.35 -26.90 -33.11
C HIS A 4 -61.52 -26.96 -31.82
N ASP A 5 -61.27 -25.94 -31.02
CA ASP A 5 -61.41 -24.48 -31.00
C ASP A 5 -60.91 -24.08 -29.58
N GLY A 6 -60.51 -22.83 -29.35
CA GLY A 6 -60.51 -22.23 -28.00
C GLY A 6 -59.14 -22.01 -27.35
N GLY A 7 -58.72 -20.74 -27.31
CA GLY A 7 -57.54 -20.28 -26.58
C GLY A 7 -57.25 -18.79 -26.80
N ASP A 8 -58.22 -17.97 -26.47
CA ASP A 8 -58.38 -16.54 -26.72
C ASP A 8 -57.40 -15.64 -25.90
N PHE A 9 -56.80 -14.65 -26.56
CA PHE A 9 -56.84 -13.21 -26.23
C PHE A 9 -55.57 -12.44 -26.60
N SER A 10 -55.76 -11.54 -27.57
CA SER A 10 -54.95 -10.39 -27.96
C SER A 10 -54.64 -9.44 -26.80
N PHE A 11 -53.53 -8.71 -26.85
CA PHE A 11 -53.61 -7.25 -26.68
C PHE A 11 -52.51 -6.50 -27.44
N SER A 12 -52.99 -5.52 -28.20
CA SER A 12 -52.28 -4.52 -28.98
C SER A 12 -51.65 -3.45 -28.09
N SER A 13 -50.56 -2.88 -28.59
CA SER A 13 -50.02 -1.52 -28.40
C SER A 13 -50.62 -0.66 -27.28
N ASP A 14 -49.78 -0.28 -26.32
CA ASP A 14 -49.53 1.14 -25.99
C ASP A 14 -48.59 1.23 -24.78
N HIS A 15 -47.29 1.38 -25.03
CA HIS A 15 -46.33 1.81 -24.01
C HIS A 15 -45.55 3.02 -24.50
N ASN A 16 -46.18 4.18 -24.32
CA ASN A 16 -45.62 5.38 -23.70
C ASN A 16 -44.09 5.50 -23.76
N GLU A 17 -43.60 6.12 -24.84
CA GLU A 17 -42.25 6.69 -24.91
C GLU A 17 -42.11 7.82 -23.89
N ALA A 18 -41.70 7.48 -22.67
CA ALA A 18 -41.01 8.43 -21.81
C ALA A 18 -39.51 8.32 -22.13
N ALA A 19 -39.05 9.18 -23.03
CA ALA A 19 -37.64 9.37 -23.33
C ALA A 19 -36.87 9.74 -22.05
N MET A 20 -36.14 8.79 -21.47
CA MET A 20 -35.08 9.10 -20.51
C MET A 20 -33.84 9.50 -21.30
N SER A 21 -33.50 10.78 -21.21
CA SER A 21 -32.26 11.36 -21.69
C SER A 21 -31.04 10.62 -21.15
N PRO A 22 -29.99 10.39 -21.95
CA PRO A 22 -28.74 9.83 -21.46
C PRO A 22 -27.99 10.91 -20.68
N GLU A 23 -28.27 11.04 -19.39
CA GLU A 23 -27.41 11.81 -18.51
C GLU A 23 -26.06 11.09 -18.39
N ASN A 24 -25.04 11.84 -18.74
CA ASN A 24 -23.63 11.49 -18.81
C ASN A 24 -23.10 11.24 -17.38
N SER A 25 -23.42 10.08 -16.80
CA SER A 25 -22.85 9.59 -15.54
C SER A 25 -21.38 9.23 -15.77
N LYS A 26 -20.51 10.24 -15.84
CA LYS A 26 -19.09 10.05 -15.51
C LYS A 26 -19.07 9.58 -14.05
N THR A 27 -18.87 8.29 -13.82
CA THR A 27 -18.72 7.73 -12.47
C THR A 27 -17.70 8.58 -11.73
N ARG A 28 -18.14 9.32 -10.72
CA ARG A 28 -17.27 10.18 -9.91
C ARG A 28 -16.25 9.27 -9.25
N LEU A 29 -14.97 9.59 -9.41
CA LEU A 29 -13.91 8.82 -8.79
C LEU A 29 -13.95 9.06 -7.29
N GLN A 30 -14.34 8.04 -6.52
CA GLN A 30 -14.58 8.20 -5.08
C GLN A 30 -14.10 6.97 -4.32
N LEU A 31 -13.48 7.20 -3.16
CA LEU A 31 -13.19 6.13 -2.20
C LEU A 31 -14.51 5.46 -1.72
N PRO A 32 -14.45 4.20 -1.25
CA PRO A 32 -15.62 3.54 -0.66
C PRO A 32 -16.24 4.36 0.49
N LEU A 33 -17.56 4.35 0.60
CA LEU A 33 -18.28 5.05 1.68
C LEU A 33 -17.85 4.58 3.09
N SER A 34 -17.36 3.34 3.21
CA SER A 34 -16.79 2.82 4.45
C SER A 34 -15.56 3.58 4.93
N CYS A 35 -14.90 4.35 4.06
CA CYS A 35 -13.78 5.21 4.42
C CYS A 35 -14.24 6.57 4.97
N ASP A 36 -15.54 6.89 4.88
CA ASP A 36 -16.10 8.23 5.11
C ASP A 36 -15.32 9.33 4.35
N PRO A 37 -15.33 9.27 3.00
CA PRO A 37 -14.55 10.19 2.16
C PRO A 37 -15.11 11.62 2.17
N PRO A 38 -14.33 12.62 1.69
CA PRO A 38 -14.80 13.99 1.62
C PRO A 38 -16.11 14.11 0.81
N GLY A 39 -17.11 14.74 1.42
CA GLY A 39 -18.47 14.83 0.89
C GLY A 39 -19.43 15.58 1.82
N PRO A 40 -20.74 15.55 1.56
CA PRO A 40 -21.72 16.28 2.38
C PRO A 40 -21.74 15.86 3.86
N SER A 41 -21.47 14.58 4.15
CA SER A 41 -21.39 14.04 5.52
C SER A 41 -20.04 14.29 6.21
N ASN A 42 -18.98 14.49 5.43
CA ASN A 42 -17.62 14.77 5.91
C ASN A 42 -17.01 15.88 5.04
N PRO A 43 -17.35 17.16 5.27
CA PRO A 43 -16.85 18.26 4.45
C PRO A 43 -15.33 18.39 4.63
N SER A 44 -14.60 18.46 3.50
CA SER A 44 -13.15 18.69 3.52
C SER A 44 -12.83 20.03 4.15
N LYS A 45 -11.81 20.05 5.00
CA LYS A 45 -11.22 21.26 5.61
C LYS A 45 -9.86 21.49 4.98
N GLN A 46 -9.39 22.73 4.91
CA GLN A 46 -8.03 22.99 4.43
C GLN A 46 -7.00 22.25 5.30
N LEU A 47 -6.17 21.42 4.68
CA LEU A 47 -5.08 20.68 5.34
C LEU A 47 -3.71 21.21 4.90
N VAL A 48 -2.69 20.99 5.74
CA VAL A 48 -1.28 21.23 5.42
C VAL A 48 -0.58 19.91 5.07
N TRP A 49 -0.07 19.83 3.85
CA TRP A 49 0.58 18.66 3.28
C TRP A 49 2.09 18.88 3.13
N ILE A 50 2.91 17.92 3.55
CA ILE A 50 4.31 17.81 3.09
C ILE A 50 4.40 16.68 2.09
N ILE A 51 4.87 16.97 0.87
CA ILE A 51 4.96 15.97 -0.20
C ILE A 51 6.43 15.79 -0.57
N PHE A 52 7.05 14.71 -0.10
CA PHE A 52 8.40 14.32 -0.54
C PHE A 52 8.35 13.76 -1.96
N GLY A 53 9.22 14.24 -2.86
CA GLY A 53 9.24 13.81 -4.26
C GLY A 53 8.21 14.54 -5.15
N SER A 54 7.90 15.81 -4.85
CA SER A 54 6.94 16.65 -5.58
C SER A 54 7.27 16.88 -7.05
N THR A 55 8.53 16.70 -7.45
CA THR A 55 8.94 16.87 -8.86
C THR A 55 8.74 15.62 -9.70
N GLY A 56 8.52 14.45 -9.08
CA GLY A 56 8.11 13.21 -9.75
C GLY A 56 6.66 13.24 -10.23
N HIS A 57 6.24 12.29 -11.07
CA HIS A 57 4.89 12.36 -11.68
C HIS A 57 3.78 12.28 -10.64
N MET A 58 3.83 11.25 -9.78
CA MET A 58 2.83 11.08 -8.74
C MET A 58 2.82 12.23 -7.74
N GLY A 59 4.01 12.65 -7.29
CA GLY A 59 4.14 13.79 -6.38
C GLY A 59 3.59 15.08 -6.97
N ARG A 60 3.90 15.38 -8.25
CA ARG A 60 3.43 16.59 -8.93
C ARG A 60 1.92 16.59 -9.12
N SER A 61 1.35 15.47 -9.55
CA SER A 61 -0.09 15.34 -9.71
C SER A 61 -0.81 15.50 -8.37
N LEU A 62 -0.24 14.98 -7.29
CA LEU A 62 -0.80 15.16 -5.95
C LEU A 62 -0.70 16.60 -5.46
N VAL A 63 0.45 17.26 -5.61
CA VAL A 63 0.62 18.69 -5.28
C VAL A 63 -0.47 19.51 -5.97
N ARG A 64 -0.68 19.29 -7.26
CA ARG A 64 -1.72 19.98 -8.03
C ARG A 64 -3.13 19.66 -7.52
N SER A 65 -3.41 18.40 -7.22
CA SER A 65 -4.71 17.98 -6.68
C SER A 65 -5.01 18.68 -5.35
N CYS A 66 -4.05 18.72 -4.42
CA CYS A 66 -4.19 19.41 -3.14
C CYS A 66 -4.43 20.92 -3.33
N LEU A 67 -3.59 21.59 -4.13
CA LEU A 67 -3.68 23.04 -4.35
C LEU A 67 -5.01 23.45 -5.02
N ASN A 68 -5.49 22.67 -6.00
CA ASN A 68 -6.78 22.90 -6.65
C ASN A 68 -7.98 22.79 -5.70
N GLN A 69 -7.83 22.04 -4.60
CA GLN A 69 -8.85 21.88 -3.57
C GLN A 69 -8.69 22.89 -2.42
N GLY A 70 -7.71 23.81 -2.53
CA GLY A 70 -7.45 24.86 -1.55
C GLY A 70 -6.56 24.44 -0.39
N ASP A 71 -5.98 23.24 -0.41
CA ASP A 71 -5.02 22.80 0.63
C ASP A 71 -3.70 23.60 0.56
N LEU A 72 -2.95 23.59 1.67
CA LEU A 72 -1.61 24.17 1.77
C LEU A 72 -0.57 23.07 1.55
N VAL A 73 0.46 23.35 0.75
CA VAL A 73 1.42 22.31 0.34
C VAL A 73 2.85 22.77 0.52
N VAL A 74 3.66 21.97 1.21
CA VAL A 74 5.12 22.01 1.16
C VAL A 74 5.57 21.03 0.07
N ALA A 75 5.95 21.58 -1.08
CA ALA A 75 6.42 20.81 -2.22
C ALA A 75 7.94 20.58 -2.11
N VAL A 76 8.36 19.32 -2.00
CA VAL A 76 9.75 18.95 -1.74
C VAL A 76 10.38 18.34 -3.00
N GLY A 77 11.29 19.10 -3.63
CA GLY A 77 12.15 18.62 -4.71
C GLY A 77 13.39 17.89 -4.19
N ARG A 78 14.12 17.22 -5.08
CA ARG A 78 15.34 16.50 -4.74
C ARG A 78 16.56 17.40 -4.87
N THR A 79 17.42 17.41 -3.86
CA THR A 79 18.71 18.12 -3.90
C THR A 79 19.56 17.62 -5.09
N PHE A 80 20.34 18.50 -5.70
CA PHE A 80 21.20 18.25 -6.87
C PHE A 80 20.49 17.95 -8.20
N GLU A 81 19.19 17.65 -8.19
CA GLU A 81 18.36 17.55 -9.41
C GLU A 81 17.47 18.77 -9.62
N ASN A 82 17.06 19.42 -8.53
CA ASN A 82 16.20 20.60 -8.55
C ASN A 82 16.90 21.80 -7.90
N THR A 83 16.49 23.00 -8.29
CA THR A 83 16.97 24.26 -7.69
C THR A 83 15.87 24.88 -6.84
N LEU A 84 16.22 25.66 -5.82
CA LEU A 84 15.22 26.38 -5.02
C LEU A 84 14.36 27.28 -5.91
N GLU A 85 14.96 27.97 -6.88
CA GLU A 85 14.25 28.77 -7.88
C GLU A 85 13.18 27.95 -8.62
N SER A 86 13.51 26.75 -9.07
CA SER A 86 12.55 25.87 -9.77
C SER A 86 11.40 25.38 -8.88
N MET A 87 11.54 25.46 -7.56
CA MET A 87 10.53 25.06 -6.58
C MET A 87 9.64 26.24 -6.14
N GLN A 88 9.96 27.48 -6.50
CA GLN A 88 9.15 28.66 -6.13
C GLN A 88 8.07 28.97 -7.17
N GLY A 89 7.02 29.68 -6.74
CA GLY A 89 6.02 30.25 -7.64
C GLY A 89 5.03 29.25 -8.26
N TRP A 90 4.94 28.03 -7.74
CA TRP A 90 4.00 27.02 -8.24
C TRP A 90 2.55 27.39 -7.94
N HIS A 91 2.29 27.99 -6.76
CA HIS A 91 0.99 28.47 -6.30
C HIS A 91 1.17 29.33 -5.04
N GLU A 92 0.23 30.21 -4.70
CA GLU A 92 0.29 31.05 -3.48
C GLU A 92 0.26 30.21 -2.18
N ASN A 93 -0.51 29.12 -2.18
CA ASN A 93 -0.59 28.14 -1.09
C ASN A 93 0.56 27.10 -1.09
N CYS A 94 1.62 27.30 -1.88
CA CYS A 94 2.70 26.34 -2.03
C CYS A 94 4.04 26.89 -1.52
N LEU A 95 4.64 26.20 -0.56
CA LEU A 95 6.02 26.42 -0.12
C LEU A 95 6.95 25.42 -0.81
N GLY A 96 7.85 25.90 -1.65
CA GLY A 96 8.87 25.07 -2.30
C GLY A 96 10.12 24.88 -1.44
N THR A 97 10.60 23.64 -1.31
CA THR A 97 11.87 23.32 -0.63
C THR A 97 12.60 22.15 -1.32
N LEU A 98 13.84 21.87 -0.89
CA LEU A 98 14.67 20.78 -1.38
C LEU A 98 15.02 19.82 -0.23
N CYS A 99 15.12 18.54 -0.56
CA CYS A 99 15.54 17.51 0.37
C CYS A 99 16.33 16.40 -0.34
N ASP A 100 17.33 15.85 0.34
CA ASP A 100 17.79 14.49 0.07
C ASP A 100 17.34 13.61 1.23
N VAL A 101 16.35 12.74 1.00
CA VAL A 101 15.76 11.91 2.06
C VAL A 101 16.77 10.94 2.70
N ARG A 102 17.88 10.66 2.02
CA ARG A 102 19.01 9.88 2.54
C ARG A 102 19.74 10.61 3.67
N ALA A 103 19.71 11.95 3.66
CA ALA A 103 20.30 12.78 4.70
C ALA A 103 19.22 13.15 5.73
N ARG A 104 19.31 12.57 6.92
CA ARG A 104 18.33 12.76 8.00
C ARG A 104 18.13 14.24 8.36
N GLU A 105 19.21 15.02 8.41
CA GLU A 105 19.20 16.44 8.72
C GLU A 105 18.41 17.23 7.67
N SER A 106 18.54 16.85 6.40
CA SER A 106 17.79 17.49 5.31
C SER A 106 16.28 17.24 5.42
N VAL A 107 15.86 16.08 5.93
CA VAL A 107 14.46 15.79 6.22
C VAL A 107 13.96 16.63 7.40
N GLN A 108 14.77 16.77 8.44
CA GLN A 108 14.44 17.59 9.61
C GLN A 108 14.20 19.05 9.22
N GLU A 109 15.07 19.63 8.38
CA GLU A 109 14.90 21.00 7.88
C GLU A 109 13.57 21.22 7.14
N VAL A 110 13.09 20.21 6.40
CA VAL A 110 11.79 20.29 5.71
C VAL A 110 10.65 20.39 6.72
N LEU A 111 10.67 19.56 7.77
CA LEU A 111 9.65 19.58 8.83
C LEU A 111 9.65 20.92 9.57
N GLU A 112 10.84 21.42 9.93
CA GLU A 112 10.98 22.71 10.61
C GLU A 112 10.46 23.87 9.74
N LYS A 113 10.81 23.91 8.44
CA LYS A 113 10.30 24.91 7.49
C LYS A 113 8.78 24.84 7.34
N ALA A 114 8.22 23.64 7.26
CA ALA A 114 6.79 23.43 7.15
C ALA A 114 6.04 23.99 8.36
N ILE A 115 6.48 23.61 9.58
CA ILE A 115 5.87 24.05 10.84
C ILE A 115 6.07 25.55 11.04
N GLN A 116 7.25 26.09 10.72
CA GLN A 116 7.51 27.53 10.83
C GLN A 116 6.60 28.36 9.90
N HIS A 117 6.33 27.85 8.70
CA HIS A 117 5.59 28.59 7.68
C HIS A 117 4.08 28.47 7.83
N PHE A 118 3.55 27.27 8.06
CA PHE A 118 2.11 27.00 8.14
C PHE A 118 1.58 26.77 9.57
N GLY A 119 2.46 26.74 10.57
CA GLY A 119 2.12 26.56 11.98
C GLY A 119 1.79 25.12 12.38
N HIS A 120 1.43 24.26 11.44
CA HIS A 120 1.11 22.86 11.67
C HIS A 120 1.32 21.99 10.42
N VAL A 121 1.22 20.67 10.58
CA VAL A 121 1.23 19.67 9.49
C VAL A 121 0.15 18.64 9.76
N ASP A 122 -0.66 18.31 8.76
CA ASP A 122 -1.72 17.29 8.86
C ASP A 122 -1.34 15.99 8.16
N VAL A 123 -0.74 16.11 6.97
CA VAL A 123 -0.47 14.97 6.09
C VAL A 123 0.98 15.00 5.60
N ILE A 124 1.68 13.89 5.76
CA ILE A 124 3.00 13.66 5.19
C ILE A 124 2.89 12.57 4.14
N VAL A 125 3.27 12.91 2.91
CA VAL A 125 3.28 12.00 1.77
C VAL A 125 4.71 11.73 1.38
N ASN A 126 5.08 10.46 1.28
CA ASN A 126 6.36 10.07 0.70
C ASN A 126 6.16 9.48 -0.70
N CYS A 127 6.36 10.29 -1.74
CA CYS A 127 6.46 9.86 -3.13
C CYS A 127 7.93 9.68 -3.58
N SER A 128 8.90 9.93 -2.70
CA SER A 128 10.31 9.76 -3.04
C SER A 128 10.63 8.26 -3.20
N GLY A 129 11.41 7.95 -4.23
CA GLY A 129 11.84 6.60 -4.50
C GLY A 129 12.17 6.37 -5.95
N TYR A 130 13.00 5.37 -6.19
CA TYR A 130 13.44 4.99 -7.51
C TYR A 130 13.78 3.49 -7.54
N GLY A 131 13.90 2.91 -8.72
CA GLY A 131 14.31 1.53 -8.89
C GLY A 131 15.33 1.35 -9.99
N VAL A 132 16.00 0.20 -9.99
CA VAL A 132 16.89 -0.20 -11.07
C VAL A 132 16.32 -1.45 -11.74
N ILE A 133 16.13 -1.35 -13.06
CA ILE A 133 15.71 -2.46 -13.92
C ILE A 133 16.97 -3.14 -14.46
N GLY A 134 17.15 -4.39 -14.09
CA GLY A 134 18.27 -5.24 -14.49
C GLY A 134 18.22 -6.57 -13.75
N ALA A 135 18.94 -7.58 -14.26
CA ALA A 135 19.11 -8.83 -13.52
C ALA A 135 19.68 -8.53 -12.12
N CYS A 136 19.33 -9.34 -11.12
CA CYS A 136 19.84 -9.12 -9.76
C CYS A 136 21.38 -9.17 -9.71
N GLU A 137 21.99 -10.04 -10.53
CA GLU A 137 23.44 -10.17 -10.66
C GLU A 137 24.09 -8.99 -11.42
N ASP A 138 23.34 -8.28 -12.27
CA ASP A 138 23.85 -7.16 -13.08
C ASP A 138 23.82 -5.81 -12.32
N GLN A 139 23.19 -5.76 -11.15
CA GLN A 139 23.12 -4.55 -10.33
C GLN A 139 24.31 -4.49 -9.38
N ASP A 140 25.02 -3.36 -9.38
CA ASP A 140 26.17 -3.20 -8.49
C ASP A 140 25.75 -2.84 -7.06
N GLU A 141 26.66 -3.07 -6.10
CA GLU A 141 26.39 -2.85 -4.68
C GLU A 141 25.96 -1.40 -4.38
N HIS A 142 26.53 -0.42 -5.08
CA HIS A 142 26.21 0.98 -4.89
C HIS A 142 24.78 1.29 -5.36
N GLU A 143 24.34 0.74 -6.48
CA GLU A 143 22.94 0.82 -6.95
C GLU A 143 21.95 0.17 -5.99
N ILE A 144 22.30 -1.00 -5.45
CA ILE A 144 21.47 -1.72 -4.47
C ILE A 144 21.35 -0.91 -3.19
N ARG A 145 22.48 -0.47 -2.61
CA ARG A 145 22.49 0.34 -1.38
C ARG A 145 21.71 1.63 -1.57
N ASN A 146 21.90 2.36 -2.66
CA ASN A 146 21.17 3.62 -2.88
C ASN A 146 19.66 3.43 -3.00
N GLN A 147 19.18 2.31 -3.55
CA GLN A 147 17.75 1.97 -3.54
C GLN A 147 17.25 1.81 -2.11
N PHE A 148 17.98 1.10 -1.24
CA PHE A 148 17.62 0.98 0.18
C PHE A 148 17.70 2.32 0.91
N GLU A 149 18.75 3.10 0.69
CA GLU A 149 18.93 4.41 1.32
C GLU A 149 17.80 5.37 0.97
N THR A 150 17.34 5.36 -0.29
CA THR A 150 16.27 6.27 -0.73
C THR A 150 14.90 5.73 -0.37
N ASN A 151 14.58 4.48 -0.75
CA ASN A 151 13.24 3.94 -0.63
C ASN A 151 12.90 3.56 0.82
N PHE A 152 13.85 2.99 1.55
CA PHE A 152 13.63 2.49 2.92
C PHE A 152 14.15 3.47 3.97
N MET A 153 15.46 3.75 4.02
CA MET A 153 16.04 4.63 5.05
C MET A 153 15.45 6.04 4.98
N GLY A 154 15.26 6.58 3.78
CA GLY A 154 14.59 7.87 3.59
C GLY A 154 13.15 7.90 4.13
N THR A 155 12.38 6.84 3.89
CA THR A 155 11.04 6.68 4.50
C THR A 155 11.12 6.63 6.02
N LEU A 156 12.08 5.87 6.56
CA LEU A 156 12.28 5.75 7.99
C LEU A 156 12.71 7.08 8.64
N HIS A 157 13.56 7.88 7.98
CA HIS A 157 13.95 9.21 8.45
C HIS A 157 12.73 10.14 8.56
N ILE A 158 11.90 10.18 7.51
CA ILE A 158 10.66 10.98 7.49
C ILE A 158 9.78 10.60 8.67
N ILE A 159 9.54 9.30 8.87
CA ILE A 159 8.71 8.80 9.96
C ILE A 159 9.32 9.16 11.31
N GLN A 160 10.56 8.78 11.59
CA GLN A 160 11.15 8.97 12.91
C GLN A 160 11.27 10.44 13.33
N LEU A 161 11.44 11.35 12.37
CA LEU A 161 11.54 12.79 12.66
C LEU A 161 10.16 13.45 12.84
N SER A 162 9.13 12.96 12.16
CA SER A 162 7.78 13.56 12.21
C SER A 162 6.83 12.87 13.20
N LEU A 163 7.09 11.61 13.55
CA LEU A 163 6.19 10.84 14.41
C LEU A 163 6.08 11.41 15.83
N PRO A 164 7.16 11.89 16.48
CA PRO A 164 7.04 12.57 17.77
C PRO A 164 6.14 13.80 17.70
N TYR A 165 6.23 14.58 16.60
CA TYR A 165 5.39 15.74 16.36
C TYR A 165 3.91 15.36 16.20
N PHE A 166 3.59 14.37 15.36
CA PHE A 166 2.21 13.88 15.22
C PHE A 166 1.66 13.27 16.52
N ARG A 167 2.51 12.61 17.32
CA ARG A 167 2.14 12.07 18.62
C ARG A 167 1.79 13.17 19.62
N GLU A 168 2.55 14.26 19.65
CA GLU A 168 2.25 15.44 20.48
C GLU A 168 1.00 16.19 19.99
N GLN A 169 0.81 16.26 18.68
CA GLN A 169 -0.39 16.83 18.05
C GLN A 169 -1.65 15.97 18.30
N GLY A 170 -1.49 14.67 18.57
CA GLY A 170 -2.59 13.72 18.78
C GLY A 170 -3.37 13.38 17.51
N ALA A 171 -2.80 13.70 16.35
CA ALA A 171 -3.34 13.38 15.03
C ALA A 171 -2.26 13.57 13.96
N GLY A 172 -2.34 12.79 12.89
CA GLY A 172 -1.50 12.95 11.71
C GLY A 172 -1.74 11.83 10.71
N ARG A 173 -1.30 12.04 9.47
CA ARG A 173 -1.49 11.05 8.41
C ARG A 173 -0.24 10.85 7.57
N TYR A 174 0.13 9.59 7.40
CA TYR A 174 1.16 9.17 6.46
C TYR A 174 0.53 8.55 5.22
N LEU A 175 0.89 9.04 4.03
CA LEU A 175 0.56 8.39 2.77
C LEU A 175 1.87 8.01 2.08
N ILE A 176 2.23 6.73 2.17
CA ILE A 176 3.54 6.24 1.76
C ILE A 176 3.38 5.52 0.42
N PHE A 177 4.04 6.00 -0.63
CA PHE A 177 4.00 5.33 -1.92
C PHE A 177 4.86 4.06 -1.91
N SER A 178 4.17 2.92 -1.84
CA SER A 178 4.74 1.60 -2.12
C SER A 178 4.71 1.35 -3.63
N SER A 179 4.39 0.13 -4.03
CA SER A 179 4.23 -0.36 -5.40
C SER A 179 3.58 -1.72 -5.32
N THR A 180 3.01 -2.20 -6.42
CA THR A 180 2.75 -3.64 -6.59
C THR A 180 3.97 -4.52 -6.24
N SER A 181 5.19 -4.00 -6.45
CA SER A 181 6.45 -4.67 -6.08
C SER A 181 6.71 -4.78 -4.57
N GLY A 182 5.88 -4.16 -3.71
CA GLY A 182 5.90 -4.38 -2.26
C GLY A 182 5.13 -5.62 -1.81
N ALA A 183 4.30 -6.19 -2.70
CA ALA A 183 3.49 -7.38 -2.44
C ALA A 183 3.81 -8.56 -3.37
N LEU A 184 4.61 -8.37 -4.43
CA LEU A 184 5.04 -9.44 -5.35
C LEU A 184 6.42 -9.19 -5.96
N GLY A 185 7.15 -10.27 -6.27
CA GLY A 185 8.44 -10.20 -6.95
C GLY A 185 8.27 -10.04 -8.47
N VAL A 186 9.07 -9.18 -9.08
CA VAL A 186 9.05 -8.95 -10.54
C VAL A 186 10.43 -9.24 -11.13
N PRO A 187 10.55 -10.12 -12.15
CA PRO A 187 11.83 -10.39 -12.79
C PRO A 187 12.45 -9.13 -13.40
N GLY A 188 13.71 -8.86 -13.04
CA GLY A 188 14.43 -7.65 -13.40
C GLY A 188 14.28 -6.49 -12.40
N LEU A 189 13.62 -6.70 -11.26
CA LEU A 189 13.39 -5.68 -10.21
C LEU A 189 13.74 -6.18 -8.80
N GLY A 190 14.55 -7.23 -8.65
CA GLY A 190 14.80 -7.91 -7.36
C GLY A 190 15.11 -6.95 -6.19
N PRO A 191 16.18 -6.14 -6.27
CA PRO A 191 16.51 -5.16 -5.21
C PRO A 191 15.41 -4.13 -4.97
N TYR A 192 14.76 -3.61 -6.02
CA TYR A 192 13.63 -2.68 -5.89
C TYR A 192 12.47 -3.32 -5.12
N CYS A 193 12.06 -4.55 -5.49
CA CYS A 193 11.04 -5.32 -4.77
C CYS A 193 11.42 -5.43 -3.29
N ALA A 194 12.65 -5.86 -2.99
CA ALA A 194 13.12 -5.99 -1.60
C ALA A 194 12.95 -4.67 -0.81
N THR A 195 13.28 -3.52 -1.40
CA THR A 195 13.06 -2.23 -0.71
C THR A 195 11.59 -1.91 -0.48
N LYS A 196 10.69 -2.26 -1.40
CA LYS A 196 9.26 -2.00 -1.26
C LYS A 196 8.59 -2.95 -0.25
N TYR A 197 8.98 -4.22 -0.23
CA TYR A 197 8.60 -5.15 0.85
C TYR A 197 9.05 -4.65 2.22
N ALA A 198 10.28 -4.13 2.34
CA ALA A 198 10.78 -3.58 3.60
C ALA A 198 9.97 -2.35 4.06
N VAL A 199 9.57 -1.49 3.12
CA VAL A 199 8.68 -0.36 3.42
C VAL A 199 7.31 -0.84 3.88
N GLU A 200 6.69 -1.82 3.21
CA GLU A 200 5.38 -2.33 3.63
C GLU A 200 5.43 -2.97 5.02
N GLY A 201 6.45 -3.79 5.28
CA GLY A 201 6.66 -4.40 6.60
C GLY A 201 6.86 -3.35 7.70
N LEU A 202 7.62 -2.28 7.42
CA LEU A 202 7.79 -1.16 8.35
C LEU A 202 6.45 -0.48 8.68
N ILE A 203 5.67 -0.12 7.66
CA ILE A 203 4.40 0.60 7.87
C ILE A 203 3.37 -0.30 8.55
N GLU A 204 3.27 -1.57 8.15
CA GLU A 204 2.33 -2.52 8.75
C GLU A 204 2.63 -2.76 10.23
N ALA A 205 3.91 -2.95 10.60
CA ALA A 205 4.31 -3.10 11.98
C ALA A 205 4.05 -1.81 12.80
N MET A 206 4.44 -0.65 12.26
CA MET A 206 4.27 0.64 12.94
C MET A 206 2.80 0.98 13.21
N LEU A 207 1.87 0.53 12.37
CA LEU A 207 0.46 0.91 12.47
C LEU A 207 -0.15 0.50 13.84
N TYR A 208 0.28 -0.62 14.40
CA TYR A 208 -0.12 -1.07 15.73
C TYR A 208 0.42 -0.19 16.86
N GLU A 209 1.60 0.41 16.68
CA GLU A 209 2.26 1.25 17.68
C GLU A 209 1.64 2.65 17.76
N ILE A 210 1.13 3.15 16.64
CA ILE A 210 0.71 4.55 16.49
C ILE A 210 -0.81 4.76 16.62
N ASP A 211 -1.61 3.69 16.61
CA ASP A 211 -3.08 3.79 16.59
C ASP A 211 -3.63 4.51 17.84
N SER A 212 -3.02 4.27 19.01
CA SER A 212 -3.39 4.95 20.27
C SER A 212 -3.16 6.46 20.26
N PHE A 213 -2.41 6.99 19.28
CA PHE A 213 -2.15 8.41 19.12
C PHE A 213 -3.02 9.05 18.03
N ASN A 214 -4.00 8.31 17.49
CA ASN A 214 -4.87 8.75 16.39
C ASN A 214 -4.07 9.19 15.13
N ILE A 215 -2.93 8.55 14.91
CA ILE A 215 -2.12 8.72 13.70
C ILE A 215 -2.48 7.59 12.73
N LYS A 216 -2.68 7.92 11.46
CA LYS A 216 -3.06 6.94 10.43
C LYS A 216 -1.98 6.82 9.36
N ALA A 217 -1.83 5.64 8.79
CA ALA A 217 -0.90 5.40 7.69
C ALA A 217 -1.56 4.57 6.58
N THR A 218 -1.30 4.93 5.33
CA THR A 218 -1.74 4.19 4.14
C THR A 218 -0.57 3.98 3.19
N LEU A 219 -0.38 2.73 2.77
CA LEU A 219 0.44 2.32 1.66
C LEU A 219 -0.34 2.55 0.36
N VAL A 220 0.16 3.45 -0.47
CA VAL A 220 -0.38 3.71 -1.81
C VAL A 220 0.38 2.81 -2.79
N GLU A 221 -0.33 1.88 -3.42
CA GLU A 221 0.25 0.82 -4.26
C GLU A 221 -0.22 0.98 -5.71
N PRO A 222 0.40 1.89 -6.46
CA PRO A 222 0.10 2.04 -7.87
C PRO A 222 0.65 0.87 -8.68
N GLY A 223 -0.11 0.49 -9.70
CA GLY A 223 0.39 -0.31 -10.81
C GLY A 223 1.17 0.55 -11.80
N LEU A 224 0.98 0.26 -13.09
CA LEU A 224 1.61 0.99 -14.18
C LEU A 224 0.86 2.31 -14.41
N VAL A 225 1.48 3.44 -14.07
CA VAL A 225 0.90 4.79 -14.12
C VAL A 225 1.37 5.60 -15.33
N ARG A 226 0.43 6.05 -16.16
CA ARG A 226 0.70 7.00 -17.27
C ARG A 226 0.78 8.43 -16.76
N ARG A 227 1.56 9.23 -17.49
CA ARG A 227 1.57 10.68 -17.36
C ARG A 227 0.45 11.25 -18.23
N ASP A 228 -0.64 11.67 -17.60
CA ASP A 228 -1.74 12.34 -18.30
C ASP A 228 -1.96 13.78 -17.82
N GLU A 229 -1.00 14.34 -17.07
CA GLU A 229 -0.95 15.77 -16.80
C GLU A 229 -0.40 16.57 -17.98
N PRO A 230 -0.99 17.74 -18.30
CA PRO A 230 -0.39 18.66 -19.27
C PRO A 230 0.99 19.11 -18.79
N GLU A 231 2.00 18.98 -19.65
CA GLU A 231 3.38 19.34 -19.32
C GLU A 231 3.49 20.84 -18.97
N TRP A 232 3.81 21.16 -17.71
CA TRP A 232 4.11 22.53 -17.28
C TRP A 232 5.53 22.97 -17.66
N ALA A 233 6.41 21.99 -17.87
CA ALA A 233 7.80 22.15 -18.27
C ALA A 233 8.25 20.84 -18.93
N LYS A 234 9.17 20.93 -19.90
CA LYS A 234 9.85 19.75 -20.47
C LYS A 234 10.47 18.96 -19.33
N SER A 235 9.86 17.84 -18.96
CA SER A 235 10.43 16.96 -17.94
C SER A 235 11.54 16.14 -18.60
N PRO A 236 12.79 16.20 -18.10
CA PRO A 236 13.87 15.35 -18.62
C PRO A 236 13.70 13.88 -18.23
N LEU A 237 12.72 13.54 -17.39
CA LEU A 237 12.51 12.17 -16.92
C LEU A 237 11.97 11.30 -18.06
N PRO A 238 12.52 10.10 -18.31
CA PRO A 238 12.00 9.16 -19.31
C PRO A 238 10.55 8.79 -19.00
N THR A 239 9.70 8.55 -20.00
CA THR A 239 8.27 8.15 -19.87
C THR A 239 7.99 7.19 -18.70
N TRP A 240 8.93 6.28 -18.42
CA TRP A 240 8.91 5.23 -17.39
C TRP A 240 9.32 5.67 -15.98
N GLY A 241 9.52 6.97 -15.77
CA GLY A 241 9.78 7.59 -14.48
C GLY A 241 11.09 7.16 -13.83
N HIS A 242 11.00 6.92 -12.53
CA HIS A 242 12.10 6.76 -11.58
C HIS A 242 12.90 5.45 -11.73
N PHE A 243 12.88 4.81 -12.91
CA PHE A 243 13.64 3.58 -13.15
C PHE A 243 14.90 3.85 -13.98
N LEU A 244 16.05 3.44 -13.45
CA LEU A 244 17.29 3.32 -14.21
C LEU A 244 17.31 1.95 -14.92
N ILE A 245 17.51 1.91 -16.24
CA ILE A 245 17.56 0.65 -16.99
C ILE A 245 19.01 0.28 -17.27
N LYS A 246 19.44 -0.90 -16.81
CA LYS A 246 20.78 -1.43 -17.03
C LYS A 246 20.87 -2.17 -18.37
N PRO A 247 22.04 -2.13 -19.05
CA PRO A 247 22.35 -3.11 -20.07
C PRO A 247 22.45 -4.49 -19.41
N ALA A 248 22.00 -5.52 -20.12
CA ALA A 248 22.08 -6.89 -19.62
C ALA A 248 23.45 -7.48 -19.93
N SER A 249 24.02 -8.21 -18.99
CA SER A 249 25.22 -9.02 -19.26
C SER A 249 24.90 -10.19 -20.19
N GLU A 250 25.95 -10.82 -20.72
CA GLU A 250 25.83 -11.89 -21.72
C GLU A 250 24.85 -13.01 -21.31
N PRO A 251 24.89 -13.56 -20.07
CA PRO A 251 23.96 -14.61 -19.64
C PRO A 251 22.47 -14.20 -19.67
N TYR A 252 22.18 -12.90 -19.47
CA TYR A 252 20.82 -12.37 -19.42
C TYR A 252 20.39 -11.66 -20.71
N SER A 253 21.28 -11.57 -21.71
CA SER A 253 21.10 -10.73 -22.90
C SER A 253 20.09 -11.29 -23.92
N GLN A 254 19.75 -12.58 -23.83
CA GLN A 254 18.77 -13.21 -24.74
C GLN A 254 17.43 -12.49 -24.66
N ALA A 255 16.80 -12.22 -25.81
CA ALA A 255 15.56 -11.44 -25.88
C ALA A 255 14.40 -12.04 -25.06
N THR A 256 14.37 -13.36 -24.89
CA THR A 256 13.37 -14.12 -24.11
C THR A 256 13.75 -14.29 -22.64
N SER A 257 14.93 -13.81 -22.21
CA SER A 257 15.40 -13.91 -20.84
C SER A 257 14.35 -13.37 -19.86
N PRO A 258 13.96 -14.12 -18.81
CA PRO A 258 13.07 -13.62 -17.77
C PRO A 258 13.61 -12.37 -17.10
N ALA A 259 14.92 -12.20 -16.96
CA ALA A 259 15.55 -11.02 -16.35
C ALA A 259 15.24 -9.72 -17.09
N LEU A 260 14.89 -9.78 -18.38
CA LEU A 260 14.48 -8.63 -19.18
C LEU A 260 12.97 -8.34 -19.10
N HIS A 261 12.20 -9.05 -18.26
CA HIS A 261 10.75 -8.88 -18.19
C HIS A 261 10.33 -7.44 -17.86
N ALA A 262 10.83 -6.88 -16.75
CA ALA A 262 10.54 -5.51 -16.38
C ALA A 262 10.92 -4.53 -17.50
N LYS A 263 12.10 -4.69 -18.11
CA LYS A 263 12.55 -3.90 -19.26
C LYS A 263 11.58 -3.96 -20.43
N ARG A 264 11.11 -5.15 -20.82
CA ARG A 264 10.12 -5.33 -21.90
C ARG A 264 8.80 -4.64 -21.56
N MET A 265 8.31 -4.81 -20.34
CA MET A 265 7.08 -4.14 -19.87
C MET A 265 7.21 -2.63 -19.96
N VAL A 266 8.33 -2.08 -19.45
CA VAL A 266 8.64 -0.65 -19.56
C VAL A 266 9.18 -0.21 -20.92
N GLN A 267 9.07 -1.01 -21.97
CA GLN A 267 9.35 -0.55 -23.34
C GLN A 267 8.09 -0.67 -24.19
N TRP A 268 7.34 -1.74 -23.96
CA TRP A 268 6.11 -2.05 -24.68
C TRP A 268 4.96 -1.11 -24.35
N LEU A 269 4.72 -0.80 -23.07
CA LEU A 269 3.59 0.05 -22.67
C LEU A 269 3.73 1.52 -23.14
N GLY A 270 4.93 2.06 -23.37
CA GLY A 270 5.18 3.49 -23.56
C GLY A 270 4.37 4.40 -22.62
N ASP A 271 3.73 5.38 -23.25
CA ASP A 271 2.74 6.28 -22.62
C ASP A 271 1.35 5.63 -22.46
N LYS A 272 1.15 4.39 -22.92
CA LYS A 272 -0.14 3.67 -22.90
C LYS A 272 -0.41 2.93 -21.59
N GLN A 273 0.15 3.42 -20.48
CA GLN A 273 -0.07 2.80 -19.18
C GLN A 273 -1.54 2.98 -18.70
N PRO A 274 -2.17 1.95 -18.14
CA PRO A 274 -3.61 1.93 -17.90
C PRO A 274 -4.06 2.83 -16.73
N THR A 275 -3.18 3.10 -15.77
CA THR A 275 -3.51 3.83 -14.54
C THR A 275 -3.19 5.33 -14.71
N SER A 276 -4.16 6.22 -14.47
CA SER A 276 -3.97 7.68 -14.58
C SER A 276 -3.28 8.25 -13.36
N ALA A 277 -2.23 9.06 -13.53
CA ALA A 277 -1.60 9.78 -12.42
C ALA A 277 -2.57 10.79 -11.80
N VAL A 278 -3.33 11.51 -12.63
CA VAL A 278 -4.31 12.51 -12.16
C VAL A 278 -5.41 11.87 -11.31
N LYS A 279 -5.98 10.75 -11.76
CA LYS A 279 -7.00 10.02 -10.99
C LYS A 279 -6.43 9.43 -9.70
N CYS A 280 -5.20 8.91 -9.75
CA CYS A 280 -4.53 8.44 -8.55
C CYS A 280 -4.34 9.58 -7.54
N ALA A 281 -3.89 10.74 -7.98
CA ALA A 281 -3.72 11.92 -7.15
C ALA A 281 -5.05 12.37 -6.50
N GLU A 282 -6.16 12.34 -7.23
CA GLU A 282 -7.49 12.63 -6.69
C GLU A 282 -7.89 11.66 -5.57
N LEU A 283 -7.65 10.35 -5.74
CA LEU A 283 -7.91 9.35 -4.70
C LEU A 283 -6.99 9.49 -3.48
N VAL A 284 -5.71 9.81 -3.71
CA VAL A 284 -4.74 10.05 -2.63
C VAL A 284 -5.06 11.34 -1.87
N TRP A 285 -5.55 12.37 -2.56
CA TRP A 285 -6.11 13.55 -1.90
C TRP A 285 -7.30 13.17 -1.02
N GLN A 286 -8.25 12.37 -1.52
CA GLN A 286 -9.36 11.88 -0.70
C GLN A 286 -8.89 11.07 0.53
N LEU A 287 -7.78 10.31 0.42
CA LEU A 287 -7.20 9.63 1.58
C LEU A 287 -6.75 10.60 2.67
N GLY A 288 -6.28 11.80 2.31
CA GLY A 288 -5.95 12.87 3.26
C GLY A 288 -7.14 13.30 4.11
N HIS A 289 -8.32 13.37 3.49
CA HIS A 289 -9.54 13.94 4.05
C HIS A 289 -10.53 12.90 4.60
N CYS A 290 -10.33 11.61 4.32
CA CYS A 290 -11.24 10.56 4.79
C CYS A 290 -11.02 10.20 6.27
N SER A 291 -12.11 9.84 6.97
CA SER A 291 -12.04 9.52 8.41
C SER A 291 -11.43 8.15 8.68
N TYR A 292 -11.68 7.16 7.81
CA TYR A 292 -11.26 5.76 8.00
C TYR A 292 -10.43 5.26 6.82
N PRO A 293 -9.16 5.69 6.70
CA PRO A 293 -8.31 5.24 5.61
C PRO A 293 -7.97 3.74 5.73
N PRO A 294 -7.82 3.02 4.60
CA PRO A 294 -7.28 1.66 4.62
C PRO A 294 -5.77 1.65 4.87
N LEU A 295 -5.22 0.51 5.31
CA LEU A 295 -3.77 0.31 5.32
C LEU A 295 -3.20 0.27 3.90
N ARG A 296 -3.89 -0.33 2.92
CA ARG A 296 -3.42 -0.43 1.52
C ARG A 296 -4.46 0.12 0.55
N LEU A 297 -4.02 0.96 -0.38
CA LEU A 297 -4.81 1.41 -1.52
C LEU A 297 -4.15 0.98 -2.83
N LEU A 298 -4.72 -0.05 -3.46
CA LEU A 298 -4.31 -0.52 -4.79
C LEU A 298 -4.86 0.41 -5.88
N LEU A 299 -4.00 0.91 -6.76
CA LEU A 299 -4.40 1.81 -7.84
C LEU A 299 -4.10 1.20 -9.22
N GLY A 300 -5.19 0.83 -9.92
CA GLY A 300 -5.16 0.25 -11.27
C GLY A 300 -5.51 -1.23 -11.31
N SER A 301 -6.17 -1.68 -12.37
CA SER A 301 -6.63 -3.08 -12.52
C SER A 301 -5.47 -4.07 -12.45
N TYR A 302 -4.35 -3.76 -13.11
CA TYR A 302 -3.15 -4.59 -13.07
C TYR A 302 -2.63 -4.80 -11.64
N ALA A 303 -2.66 -3.77 -10.79
CA ALA A 303 -2.23 -3.90 -9.40
C ALA A 303 -3.15 -4.85 -8.62
N ILE A 304 -4.46 -4.67 -8.78
CA ILE A 304 -5.48 -5.50 -8.13
C ILE A 304 -5.36 -6.96 -8.56
N GLU A 305 -5.28 -7.22 -9.86
CA GLU A 305 -5.19 -8.57 -10.41
C GLU A 305 -3.89 -9.26 -9.99
N SER A 306 -2.74 -8.60 -10.15
CA SER A 306 -1.44 -9.19 -9.84
C SER A 306 -1.28 -9.53 -8.35
N ILE A 307 -1.75 -8.64 -7.46
CA ILE A 307 -1.68 -8.89 -6.01
C ILE A 307 -2.67 -9.99 -5.62
N ARG A 308 -3.88 -10.00 -6.18
CA ARG A 308 -4.86 -11.07 -5.93
C ARG A 308 -4.29 -12.44 -6.30
N ASP A 309 -3.67 -12.55 -7.48
CA ASP A 309 -3.12 -13.81 -7.95
C ASP A 309 -1.89 -14.23 -7.13
N ARG A 310 -1.05 -13.28 -6.70
CA ARG A 310 0.04 -13.56 -5.76
C ARG A 310 -0.49 -14.10 -4.43
N LEU A 311 -1.51 -13.47 -3.85
CA LEU A 311 -2.11 -13.92 -2.59
C LEU A 311 -2.71 -15.33 -2.71
N ARG A 312 -3.38 -15.65 -3.83
CA ARG A 312 -3.86 -17.01 -4.10
C ARG A 312 -2.72 -18.01 -4.13
N SER A 313 -1.64 -17.72 -4.86
CA SER A 313 -0.46 -18.57 -4.92
C SER A 313 0.17 -18.79 -3.54
N ILE A 314 0.22 -17.76 -2.68
CA ILE A 314 0.70 -17.92 -1.29
C ILE A 314 -0.22 -18.84 -0.49
N ILE A 315 -1.54 -18.68 -0.62
CA ILE A 315 -2.51 -19.53 0.08
C ILE A 315 -2.38 -20.98 -0.39
N GLU A 316 -2.28 -21.22 -1.69
CA GLU A 316 -2.09 -22.56 -2.26
C GLU A 316 -0.81 -23.21 -1.72
N GLU A 317 0.31 -22.49 -1.71
CA GLU A 317 1.56 -22.97 -1.11
C GLU A 317 1.37 -23.27 0.39
N LEU A 318 0.74 -22.38 1.16
CA LEU A 318 0.48 -22.63 2.57
C LEU A 318 -0.35 -23.90 2.77
N GLU A 319 -1.39 -24.11 1.97
CA GLU A 319 -2.27 -25.28 2.07
C GLU A 319 -1.54 -26.60 1.73
N ASP A 320 -0.63 -26.57 0.76
CA ASP A 320 0.21 -27.72 0.41
C ASP A 320 1.14 -28.11 1.57
N TRP A 321 1.73 -27.12 2.25
CA TRP A 321 2.76 -27.32 3.27
C TRP A 321 2.23 -27.31 4.72
N LYS A 322 0.95 -27.01 4.96
CA LYS A 322 0.36 -26.86 6.32
C LYS A 322 0.48 -28.10 7.21
N HIS A 323 0.64 -29.28 6.63
CA HIS A 323 0.77 -30.53 7.38
C HIS A 323 2.10 -30.63 8.16
N LEU A 324 3.07 -29.73 7.89
CA LEU A 324 4.35 -29.63 8.60
C LEU A 324 4.27 -28.72 9.86
N HIS A 325 3.18 -28.78 10.62
CA HIS A 325 3.05 -28.09 11.92
C HIS A 325 3.10 -29.11 13.08
N PHE A 326 3.62 -28.69 14.23
CA PHE A 326 3.71 -29.54 15.42
C PHE A 326 2.65 -29.12 16.44
N PRO A 327 1.92 -30.07 17.06
CA PRO A 327 0.97 -29.75 18.11
C PRO A 327 1.71 -29.13 19.30
N VAL A 328 1.16 -28.05 19.85
CA VAL A 328 1.61 -27.50 21.14
C VAL A 328 1.31 -28.54 22.21
N ALA A 329 2.33 -28.97 22.96
CA ALA A 329 2.13 -29.92 24.05
C ALA A 329 1.11 -29.34 25.05
N PRO A 330 0.09 -30.10 25.47
CA PRO A 330 -0.81 -29.62 26.51
C PRO A 330 0.02 -29.39 27.78
N ASP A 331 -0.07 -28.18 28.35
CA ASP A 331 0.59 -27.81 29.60
C ASP A 331 0.39 -28.89 30.65
N ALA A 332 1.47 -29.21 31.36
CA ALA A 332 1.45 -30.04 32.56
C ALA A 332 0.36 -29.53 33.51
N GLN A 333 -0.74 -30.27 33.59
CA GLN A 333 -1.81 -30.02 34.52
C GLN A 333 -1.20 -29.98 35.93
N LEU A 334 -1.30 -28.81 36.57
CA LEU A 334 -1.14 -28.67 38.02
C LEU A 334 -2.15 -29.63 38.66
N ASN A 335 -1.66 -30.78 39.13
CA ASN A 335 -2.43 -31.77 39.88
C ASN A 335 -2.91 -31.15 41.20
N ASP A 336 -4.15 -30.70 41.24
CA ASP A 336 -4.95 -30.55 42.45
C ASP A 336 -6.24 -31.36 42.28
N GLU A 337 -6.13 -32.68 42.27
CA GLU A 337 -7.30 -33.55 42.45
C GLU A 337 -7.38 -33.99 43.92
N LYS A 338 -8.36 -33.39 44.60
CA LYS A 338 -8.95 -33.87 45.85
C LYS A 338 -9.65 -35.20 45.57
N ASP A 339 -9.18 -36.26 46.20
CA ASP A 339 -9.83 -37.56 46.20
C ASP A 339 -10.86 -37.60 47.36
N GLU A 340 -12.12 -37.27 47.05
CA GLU A 340 -13.26 -37.49 47.96
C GLU A 340 -14.04 -38.73 47.52
N GLY A 341 -13.97 -39.78 48.36
CA GLY A 341 -15.13 -40.57 48.76
C GLY A 341 -15.60 -41.70 47.85
N SER A 342 -15.28 -42.95 48.22
CA SER A 342 -16.26 -44.03 48.13
C SER A 342 -16.25 -44.86 49.42
N GLU A 343 -17.27 -44.64 50.25
CA GLU A 343 -17.69 -45.56 51.30
C GLU A 343 -18.86 -46.42 50.79
N ASP A 344 -18.98 -47.61 51.42
CA ASP A 344 -20.14 -48.53 51.48
C ASP A 344 -20.24 -49.59 50.36
N ALA A 345 -20.41 -50.91 50.59
CA ALA A 345 -20.68 -51.68 51.81
C ALA A 345 -20.44 -53.19 51.56
N GLY A 346 -20.14 -53.96 52.62
CA GLY A 346 -20.77 -55.28 52.82
C GLY A 346 -19.90 -56.54 52.99
N ARG A 347 -19.57 -56.86 54.27
CA ARG A 347 -19.61 -58.18 55.01
C ARG A 347 -19.25 -59.50 54.28
N ARG A 348 -18.59 -60.53 54.84
CA ARG A 348 -18.20 -60.93 56.23
C ARG A 348 -17.34 -62.22 56.14
N ASP A 349 -16.44 -62.37 57.12
CA ASP A 349 -15.95 -63.60 57.78
C ASP A 349 -15.45 -64.82 56.98
N SER A 350 -14.16 -65.14 57.13
CA SER A 350 -13.76 -66.24 58.03
C SER A 350 -12.23 -66.35 58.19
N LEU A 351 -11.84 -66.60 59.43
CA LEU A 351 -10.50 -66.82 59.96
C LEU A 351 -9.98 -68.24 59.62
N ILE A 352 -8.70 -68.45 59.95
CA ILE A 352 -7.97 -69.70 60.29
C ILE A 352 -7.01 -70.15 59.16
N ASN A 353 -5.71 -69.87 59.22
CA ASN A 353 -4.60 -70.38 60.07
C ASN A 353 -3.83 -71.54 59.40
N GLN A 354 -2.52 -71.33 59.31
CA GLN A 354 -1.40 -72.30 59.32
C GLN A 354 -1.10 -73.22 58.13
N ASP A 355 0.19 -73.14 57.77
CA ASP A 355 1.12 -74.21 57.44
C ASP A 355 0.64 -75.36 56.53
N GLU A 356 1.30 -75.52 55.38
CA GLU A 356 2.22 -76.65 55.24
C GLU A 356 3.19 -76.46 54.07
N ARG A 357 4.41 -76.93 54.31
CA ARG A 357 5.51 -77.02 53.35
C ARG A 357 5.35 -78.29 52.51
N LYS A 358 5.84 -78.18 51.27
CA LYS A 358 6.60 -79.17 50.46
C LYS A 358 5.86 -80.18 49.57
N GLN A 359 6.55 -80.39 48.44
CA GLN A 359 6.56 -81.47 47.44
C GLN A 359 5.49 -81.32 46.34
N ASP A 360 5.82 -81.27 45.04
CA ASP A 360 7.00 -81.78 44.31
C ASP A 360 7.65 -80.78 43.35
#